data_AF-A0ABD5A7V1-F1
#
_entry.id   AF-A0ABD5A7V1-F1
#
_cell.length_a   1.000
_cell.length_b   1.000
_cell.length_c   1.000
_cell.angle_alpha   90.00
_cell.angle_beta   90.00
_cell.angle_gamma   90.00
#
_symmetry.space_group_name_H-M   'P 1'
#
loop_
_entity.id
_entity.type
_entity.pdbx_description
1 polymer ?
#
loop_
_entity_poly.entity_id
_entity_poly.type
_entity_poly.pdbx_seq_one_letter_code
_entity_poly.pdbx_strand_id
1 'polypeptide(L)'
;MKLGIRDVAMLFVGFYLGAVILVIATDHQLNLSEVFNSLVPFLSTGGATAAILAVIQVSYNSSIDRAYKRAVAEVDEVGEQIKSIRACLLEHGKPKNIRVEWIQAAKAILRVNSLVENIDLCSEKFHFQELSLKANRLTNDFSTELYKTLCIKSRNVSGPLPLQFFYGVTDFETKSLDDAKAEAIRSQSIVYGSEQVAPPYGTIRLEERSVYVVASFINQERLVSSYDELDIKRLPNFGVLEGFSKYQDESI
;
A
#
# COMPACT_ATOMS: atom_id res chain seq x y z
N MET A 1 -9.55 28.85 8.23
CA MET A 1 -9.89 28.76 6.79
C MET A 1 -8.60 28.55 6.02
N LYS A 2 -8.37 27.39 5.39
CA LYS A 2 -7.12 27.15 4.63
C LYS A 2 -7.33 27.68 3.22
N LEU A 3 -6.77 28.85 2.90
CA LEU A 3 -6.73 29.40 1.55
C LEU A 3 -5.87 28.48 0.68
N GLY A 4 -6.49 27.85 -0.32
CA GLY A 4 -5.76 27.02 -1.27
C GLY A 4 -4.97 27.86 -2.26
N ILE A 5 -3.93 27.30 -2.86
CA ILE A 5 -3.15 27.95 -3.95
C ILE A 5 -4.07 28.43 -5.09
N ARG A 6 -5.19 27.73 -5.32
CA ARG A 6 -6.23 28.13 -6.27
C ARG A 6 -6.89 29.47 -5.92
N ASP A 7 -7.16 29.71 -4.64
CA ASP A 7 -7.84 30.93 -4.18
C ASP A 7 -6.90 32.13 -4.27
N VAL A 8 -5.63 31.93 -3.95
CA VAL A 8 -4.58 32.93 -4.13
C VAL A 8 -4.38 33.25 -5.61
N ALA A 9 -4.32 32.24 -6.48
CA ALA A 9 -4.20 32.44 -7.92
C ALA A 9 -5.40 33.20 -8.52
N MET A 10 -6.63 32.87 -8.11
CA MET A 10 -7.84 33.58 -8.53
C MET A 10 -7.84 35.05 -8.08
N LEU A 11 -7.32 35.32 -6.88
CA LEU A 11 -7.19 36.67 -6.36
C LEU A 11 -6.17 37.51 -7.16
N PHE A 12 -5.02 36.93 -7.52
CA PHE A 12 -4.04 37.59 -8.40
C PHE A 12 -4.57 37.82 -9.81
N VAL A 13 -5.31 36.86 -10.39
CA VAL A 13 -5.98 37.04 -11.68
C VAL A 13 -7.00 38.18 -11.60
N GLY A 14 -7.78 38.26 -10.52
CA GLY A 14 -8.73 39.35 -10.29
C GLY A 14 -8.04 40.73 -10.19
N PHE A 15 -6.92 40.82 -9.48
CA PHE A 15 -6.12 42.05 -9.40
C PHE A 15 -5.52 42.46 -10.74
N TYR A 16 -5.00 41.50 -11.51
CA TYR A 16 -4.46 41.75 -12.83
C TYR A 16 -5.54 42.25 -13.80
N LEU A 17 -6.71 41.62 -13.80
CA LEU A 17 -7.85 42.06 -14.61
C LEU A 17 -8.32 43.45 -14.21
N GLY A 18 -8.40 43.72 -12.90
CA GLY A 18 -8.73 45.04 -12.37
C GLY A 18 -7.73 46.11 -12.79
N ALA A 19 -6.43 45.81 -12.73
CA ALA A 19 -5.37 46.72 -13.16
C ALA A 19 -5.44 47.04 -14.66
N VAL A 20 -5.68 46.04 -15.50
CA VAL A 20 -5.85 46.23 -16.96
C VAL A 20 -7.06 47.11 -17.26
N ILE A 21 -8.20 46.89 -16.58
CA ILE A 21 -9.40 47.73 -16.72
C ILE A 21 -9.12 49.17 -16.32
N LEU A 22 -8.39 49.37 -15.22
CA LEU A 22 -8.05 50.70 -14.71
C LEU A 22 -7.10 51.45 -15.65
N VAL A 23 -6.09 50.77 -16.20
CA VAL A 23 -5.16 51.34 -17.18
C VAL A 23 -5.91 51.78 -18.45
N ILE A 24 -6.80 50.94 -18.97
CA ILE A 24 -7.61 51.26 -20.17
C ILE A 24 -8.56 52.44 -19.90
N ALA A 25 -9.19 52.48 -18.72
CA ALA A 25 -10.05 53.60 -18.33
C ALA A 25 -9.27 54.92 -18.24
N THR A 26 -8.05 54.86 -17.70
CA THR A 26 -7.21 56.04 -17.48
C THR A 26 -6.59 56.56 -18.78
N ASP A 27 -6.15 55.66 -19.66
CA ASP A 27 -5.48 56.01 -20.93
C ASP A 27 -6.46 56.60 -21.97
N HIS A 28 -7.73 56.18 -21.93
CA HIS A 28 -8.77 56.66 -22.86
C HIS A 28 -9.76 57.67 -22.25
N GLN A 29 -9.56 58.11 -21.00
CA GLN A 29 -10.49 58.99 -20.25
C GLN A 29 -11.94 58.48 -20.25
N LEU A 30 -12.13 57.17 -20.29
CA LEU A 30 -13.46 56.55 -20.32
C LEU A 30 -13.99 56.37 -18.90
N ASN A 31 -15.30 56.54 -18.73
CA ASN A 31 -15.92 56.17 -17.45
C ASN A 31 -15.82 54.66 -17.25
N LEU A 32 -15.65 54.20 -16.01
CA LEU A 32 -15.61 52.77 -15.67
C LEU A 32 -16.82 52.01 -16.26
N SER A 33 -18.00 52.64 -16.28
CA SER A 33 -19.21 52.09 -16.89
C SER A 33 -19.10 51.87 -18.41
N GLU A 34 -18.38 52.73 -19.14
CA GLU A 34 -18.13 52.60 -20.58
C GLU A 34 -17.10 51.52 -20.87
N VAL A 35 -16.06 51.41 -20.04
CA VAL A 35 -15.08 50.31 -20.13
C VAL A 35 -15.76 48.96 -19.86
N PHE A 36 -16.61 48.85 -18.83
CA PHE A 36 -17.41 47.65 -18.58
C PHE A 36 -18.39 47.35 -19.72
N ASN A 37 -19.07 48.35 -20.27
CA ASN A 37 -19.97 48.17 -21.42
C ASN A 37 -19.24 47.77 -22.71
N SER A 38 -17.97 48.15 -22.88
CA SER A 38 -17.13 47.71 -24.01
C SER A 38 -16.59 46.28 -23.85
N LEU A 39 -16.47 45.81 -22.60
CA LEU A 39 -16.11 44.44 -22.24
C LEU A 39 -17.28 43.45 -22.37
N VAL A 40 -18.54 43.92 -22.29
CA VAL A 40 -19.74 43.08 -22.47
C VAL A 40 -19.76 42.41 -23.85
N PRO A 41 -19.53 43.11 -24.99
CA PRO A 41 -19.35 42.48 -26.30
C PRO A 41 -18.17 41.50 -26.37
N PHE A 42 -17.08 41.75 -25.66
CA PHE A 42 -15.89 40.89 -25.62
C PHE A 42 -16.16 39.56 -24.87
N LEU A 43 -16.94 39.62 -23.79
CA LEU A 43 -17.46 38.43 -23.10
C LEU A 43 -18.56 37.72 -23.90
N SER A 44 -19.34 38.49 -24.67
CA SER A 44 -20.48 38.02 -25.48
C SER A 44 -20.09 37.41 -26.83
N THR A 45 -18.87 37.60 -27.33
CA THR A 45 -18.47 37.20 -28.70
C THR A 45 -18.05 35.72 -28.82
N GLY A 46 -18.36 34.87 -27.84
CA GLY A 46 -18.13 33.42 -27.90
C GLY A 46 -16.66 32.98 -27.76
N GLY A 47 -15.70 33.83 -28.12
CA GLY A 47 -14.26 33.55 -27.99
C GLY A 47 -13.79 33.48 -26.53
N ALA A 48 -14.24 34.40 -25.68
CA ALA A 48 -13.88 34.41 -24.26
C ALA A 48 -14.50 33.22 -23.50
N THR A 49 -15.75 32.85 -23.79
CA THR A 49 -16.40 31.67 -23.22
C THR A 49 -15.77 30.37 -23.72
N ALA A 50 -15.42 30.29 -25.01
CA ALA A 50 -14.67 29.16 -25.56
C ALA A 50 -13.27 29.02 -24.91
N ALA A 51 -12.57 30.12 -24.66
CA ALA A 51 -11.28 30.10 -23.98
C ALA A 51 -11.40 29.63 -22.52
N ILE A 52 -12.40 30.11 -21.77
CA ILE A 52 -12.67 29.65 -20.40
C ILE A 52 -13.01 28.16 -20.38
N LEU A 53 -13.89 27.70 -21.28
CA LEU A 53 -14.23 26.29 -21.41
C LEU A 53 -13.02 25.45 -21.81
N ALA A 54 -12.17 25.93 -22.72
CA ALA A 54 -10.93 25.26 -23.09
C ALA A 54 -9.96 25.15 -21.91
N VAL A 55 -9.79 26.22 -21.10
CA VAL A 55 -8.96 26.18 -19.89
C VAL A 55 -9.54 25.21 -18.86
N ILE A 56 -10.86 25.21 -18.66
CA ILE A 56 -11.53 24.26 -17.76
C ILE A 56 -11.33 22.82 -18.26
N GLN A 57 -11.50 22.57 -19.56
CA GLN A 57 -11.35 21.26 -20.18
C GLN A 57 -9.89 20.78 -20.11
N VAL A 58 -8.91 21.64 -20.38
CA VAL A 58 -7.48 21.32 -20.24
C VAL A 58 -7.12 21.07 -18.78
N SER A 59 -7.62 21.87 -17.85
CA SER A 59 -7.39 21.67 -16.41
C SER A 59 -8.02 20.36 -15.92
N TYR A 60 -9.23 20.06 -16.36
CA TYR A 60 -9.94 18.82 -16.03
C TYR A 60 -9.19 17.61 -16.59
N ASN A 61 -8.83 17.63 -17.88
CA ASN A 61 -8.06 16.56 -18.52
C ASN A 61 -6.67 16.39 -17.88
N SER A 62 -5.99 17.48 -17.52
CA SER A 62 -4.71 17.41 -16.80
C SER A 62 -4.87 16.77 -15.42
N SER A 63 -5.98 17.01 -14.72
CA SER A 63 -6.24 16.38 -13.42
C SER A 63 -6.48 14.87 -13.54
N ILE A 64 -7.20 14.43 -14.58
CA ILE A 64 -7.41 13.02 -14.90
C ILE A 64 -6.10 12.34 -15.29
N ASP A 65 -5.30 12.96 -16.18
CA ASP A 65 -4.00 12.43 -16.61
C ASP A 65 -3.04 12.25 -15.42
N ARG A 66 -3.00 13.22 -14.50
CA ARG A 66 -2.21 13.10 -13.27
C ARG A 66 -2.70 11.97 -12.37
N ALA A 67 -4.01 11.84 -12.20
CA ALA A 67 -4.61 10.77 -11.41
C ALA A 67 -4.30 9.39 -12.02
N TYR A 68 -4.40 9.27 -13.34
CA TYR A 68 -4.05 8.06 -14.07
C TYR A 68 -2.58 7.69 -13.89
N LYS A 69 -1.66 8.63 -14.14
CA LYS A 69 -0.21 8.42 -13.96
C LYS A 69 0.14 8.01 -12.54
N ARG A 70 -0.52 8.62 -11.54
CA ARG A 70 -0.35 8.24 -10.14
C ARG A 70 -0.83 6.81 -9.89
N ALA A 71 -2.02 6.44 -10.34
CA ALA A 71 -2.56 5.10 -10.16
C ALA A 71 -1.67 4.05 -10.87
N VAL A 72 -1.12 4.35 -12.05
CA VAL A 72 -0.13 3.49 -12.72
C VAL A 72 1.12 3.31 -11.86
N ALA A 73 1.67 4.39 -11.30
CA ALA A 73 2.81 4.29 -10.41
C ALA A 73 2.52 3.47 -9.14
N GLU A 74 1.31 3.60 -8.58
CA GLU A 74 0.87 2.78 -7.44
C GLU A 74 0.75 1.29 -7.80
N VAL A 75 0.28 0.95 -9.01
CA VAL A 75 0.26 -0.44 -9.52
C VAL A 75 1.67 -1.00 -9.66
N ASP A 76 2.60 -0.21 -10.19
CA ASP A 76 3.99 -0.63 -10.33
C ASP A 76 4.66 -0.80 -8.95
N GLU A 77 4.33 0.06 -7.99
CA GLU A 77 4.75 -0.05 -6.60
C GLU A 77 4.22 -1.34 -5.95
N VAL A 78 2.97 -1.75 -6.21
CA VAL A 78 2.45 -3.06 -5.77
C VAL A 78 3.33 -4.20 -6.29
N GLY A 79 3.72 -4.15 -7.57
CA GLY A 79 4.61 -5.14 -8.17
C GLY A 79 5.99 -5.21 -7.49
N GLU A 80 6.58 -4.07 -7.16
CA GLU A 80 7.86 -4.00 -6.44
C GLU A 80 7.76 -4.49 -5.00
N GLN A 81 6.69 -4.13 -4.29
CA GLN A 81 6.44 -4.64 -2.93
C GLN A 81 6.26 -6.16 -2.93
N ILE A 82 5.56 -6.73 -3.92
CA ILE A 82 5.44 -8.19 -4.09
C ILE A 82 6.81 -8.85 -4.25
N LYS A 83 7.71 -8.28 -5.05
CA LYS A 83 9.09 -8.80 -5.19
C LYS A 83 9.84 -8.75 -3.85
N SER A 84 9.68 -7.66 -3.09
CA SER A 84 10.28 -7.54 -1.76
C SER A 84 9.73 -8.59 -0.79
N ILE A 85 8.41 -8.79 -0.76
CA ILE A 85 7.75 -9.82 0.07
C ILE A 85 8.29 -11.21 -0.29
N ARG A 86 8.41 -11.50 -1.60
CA ARG A 86 8.98 -12.76 -2.09
C ARG A 86 10.40 -12.97 -1.58
N ALA A 87 11.26 -11.96 -1.66
CA ALA A 87 12.66 -12.06 -1.18
C ALA A 87 12.76 -12.24 0.34
N CYS A 88 11.81 -11.68 1.11
CA CYS A 88 11.75 -11.83 2.55
C CYS A 88 11.20 -13.20 2.99
N LEU A 89 10.21 -13.75 2.28
CA LEU A 89 9.55 -14.99 2.69
C LEU A 89 10.18 -16.24 2.07
N LEU A 90 10.82 -16.13 0.90
CA LEU A 90 11.24 -17.26 0.09
C LEU A 90 12.72 -17.18 -0.30
N GLU A 91 13.41 -18.31 -0.21
CA GLU A 91 14.78 -18.51 -0.69
C GLU A 91 14.83 -19.78 -1.54
N HIS A 92 15.23 -19.64 -2.81
CA HIS A 92 15.25 -20.75 -3.77
C HIS A 92 13.93 -21.55 -3.86
N GLY A 93 12.79 -20.88 -3.66
CA GLY A 93 11.46 -21.50 -3.68
C GLY A 93 11.08 -22.25 -2.41
N LYS A 94 11.85 -22.09 -1.32
CA LYS A 94 11.56 -22.64 0.00
C LYS A 94 11.21 -21.52 1.00
N PRO A 95 10.37 -21.80 2.01
CA PRO A 95 10.05 -20.83 3.05
C PRO A 95 11.29 -20.48 3.90
N LYS A 96 11.57 -19.19 4.07
CA LYS A 96 12.57 -18.67 5.00
C LYS A 96 11.97 -18.58 6.38
N ASN A 97 12.77 -18.90 7.40
CA ASN A 97 12.33 -18.92 8.78
C ASN A 97 13.02 -17.83 9.61
N ILE A 98 12.97 -16.59 9.12
CA ILE A 98 13.68 -15.46 9.72
C ILE A 98 12.67 -14.44 10.22
N ARG A 99 12.59 -14.28 11.55
CA ARG A 99 11.62 -13.39 12.21
C ARG A 99 11.59 -11.98 11.62
N VAL A 100 12.76 -11.36 11.45
CA VAL A 100 12.86 -9.97 10.96
C VAL A 100 12.30 -9.85 9.54
N GLU A 101 12.57 -10.81 8.69
CA GLU A 101 12.11 -10.80 7.30
C GLU A 101 10.60 -11.06 7.21
N TRP A 102 10.04 -11.92 8.08
CA TRP A 102 8.59 -12.09 8.19
C TRP A 102 7.88 -10.79 8.62
N ILE A 103 8.46 -10.04 9.56
CA ILE A 103 7.93 -8.74 9.98
C ILE A 103 7.99 -7.73 8.82
N GLN A 104 9.10 -7.68 8.08
CA GLN A 104 9.24 -6.81 6.91
C GLN A 104 8.23 -7.19 5.82
N ALA A 105 8.06 -8.48 5.54
CA ALA A 105 7.07 -9.01 4.61
C ALA A 105 5.65 -8.61 5.02
N ALA A 106 5.29 -8.76 6.29
CA ALA A 106 3.98 -8.37 6.79
C ALA A 106 3.71 -6.86 6.63
N LYS A 107 4.69 -6.01 6.95
CA LYS A 107 4.58 -4.55 6.72
C LYS A 107 4.38 -4.22 5.24
N ALA A 108 5.11 -4.90 4.35
CA ALA A 108 4.98 -4.72 2.91
C ALA A 108 3.59 -5.20 2.41
N ILE A 109 3.06 -6.30 2.94
CA ILE A 109 1.70 -6.78 2.63
C ILE A 109 0.64 -5.74 3.01
N LEU A 110 0.72 -5.16 4.22
CA LEU A 110 -0.22 -4.12 4.65
C LEU A 110 -0.14 -2.87 3.74
N ARG A 111 1.07 -2.51 3.29
CA ARG A 111 1.27 -1.43 2.32
C ARG A 111 0.65 -1.77 0.96
N VAL A 112 0.83 -2.99 0.46
CA VAL A 112 0.18 -3.47 -0.78
C VAL A 112 -1.34 -3.36 -0.66
N ASN A 113 -1.93 -3.82 0.43
CA ASN A 113 -3.38 -3.73 0.65
C ASN A 113 -3.87 -2.28 0.63
N SER A 114 -3.12 -1.37 1.26
CA SER A 114 -3.43 0.07 1.27
C SER A 114 -3.31 0.70 -0.13
N LEU A 115 -2.30 0.30 -0.91
CA LEU A 115 -2.14 0.76 -2.30
C LEU A 115 -3.31 0.27 -3.17
N VAL A 116 -3.68 -1.00 -3.06
CA VAL A 116 -4.81 -1.56 -3.83
C VAL A 116 -6.11 -0.85 -3.47
N GLU A 117 -6.36 -0.56 -2.19
CA GLU A 117 -7.55 0.21 -1.79
C GLU A 117 -7.54 1.63 -2.37
N ASN A 118 -6.40 2.31 -2.38
CA ASN A 118 -6.28 3.63 -3.01
C ASN A 118 -6.54 3.59 -4.53
N ILE A 119 -6.05 2.54 -5.20
CA ILE A 119 -6.30 2.31 -6.62
C ILE A 119 -7.78 2.05 -6.87
N ASP A 120 -8.43 1.23 -6.04
CA ASP A 120 -9.87 0.94 -6.14
C ASP A 120 -10.70 2.25 -5.99
N LEU A 121 -10.40 3.06 -4.98
CA LEU A 121 -11.04 4.38 -4.77
C LEU A 121 -10.81 5.35 -5.93
N CYS A 122 -9.58 5.39 -6.48
CA CYS A 122 -9.27 6.22 -7.64
C CYS A 122 -9.98 5.72 -8.91
N SER A 123 -10.06 4.40 -9.08
CA SER A 123 -10.74 3.74 -10.19
C SER A 123 -12.23 4.05 -10.19
N GLU A 124 -12.90 4.02 -9.03
CA GLU A 124 -14.31 4.40 -8.92
C GLU A 124 -14.55 5.86 -9.28
N LYS A 125 -13.66 6.75 -8.84
CA LYS A 125 -13.77 8.19 -9.06
C LYS A 125 -13.49 8.64 -10.49
N PHE A 126 -12.52 8.01 -11.16
CA PHE A 126 -12.03 8.43 -12.48
C PHE A 126 -12.26 7.40 -13.59
N HIS A 127 -12.92 6.28 -13.28
CA HIS A 127 -13.25 5.17 -14.20
C HIS A 127 -12.04 4.41 -14.77
N PHE A 128 -11.01 4.15 -13.95
CA PHE A 128 -9.81 3.40 -14.33
C PHE A 128 -9.87 1.91 -13.95
N GLN A 129 -10.93 1.22 -14.37
CA GLN A 129 -11.22 -0.17 -13.96
C GLN A 129 -10.10 -1.15 -14.30
N GLU A 130 -9.40 -0.91 -15.41
CA GLU A 130 -8.28 -1.72 -15.87
C GLU A 130 -7.10 -1.73 -14.88
N LEU A 131 -6.86 -0.61 -14.17
CA LEU A 131 -5.77 -0.51 -13.19
C LEU A 131 -6.11 -1.26 -11.91
N SER A 132 -7.35 -1.12 -11.42
CA SER A 132 -7.86 -1.90 -10.28
C SER A 132 -7.81 -3.41 -10.59
N LEU A 133 -8.25 -3.84 -11.77
CA LEU A 133 -8.19 -5.24 -12.18
C LEU A 133 -6.76 -5.76 -12.25
N LYS A 134 -5.83 -4.96 -12.80
CA LYS A 134 -4.41 -5.31 -12.85
C LYS A 134 -3.81 -5.46 -11.45
N ALA A 135 -4.08 -4.53 -10.54
CA ALA A 135 -3.59 -4.58 -9.16
C ALA A 135 -4.11 -5.82 -8.42
N ASN A 136 -5.42 -6.06 -8.47
CA ASN A 136 -6.05 -7.21 -7.83
C ASN A 136 -5.56 -8.55 -8.40
N ARG A 137 -5.29 -8.62 -9.71
CA ARG A 137 -4.71 -9.81 -10.32
C ARG A 137 -3.30 -10.09 -9.80
N LEU A 138 -2.45 -9.06 -9.71
CA LEU A 138 -1.09 -9.22 -9.15
C LEU A 138 -1.12 -9.76 -7.73
N THR A 139 -2.00 -9.22 -6.87
CA THR A 139 -2.15 -9.69 -5.49
C THR A 139 -2.70 -11.11 -5.41
N ASN A 140 -3.69 -11.46 -6.24
CA ASN A 140 -4.29 -12.80 -6.25
C ASN A 140 -3.33 -13.87 -6.77
N ASP A 141 -2.60 -13.57 -7.85
CA ASP A 141 -1.59 -14.45 -8.41
C ASP A 141 -0.48 -14.72 -7.37
N PHE A 142 -0.04 -13.66 -6.67
CA PHE A 142 0.97 -13.78 -5.62
C PHE A 142 0.46 -14.48 -4.35
N SER A 143 -0.77 -14.21 -3.91
CA SER A 143 -1.40 -14.92 -2.80
C SER A 143 -1.48 -16.44 -3.09
N THR A 144 -1.82 -16.80 -4.34
CA THR A 144 -1.80 -18.19 -4.81
C THR A 144 -0.39 -18.79 -4.84
N GLU A 145 0.63 -18.02 -5.20
CA GLU A 145 2.04 -18.44 -5.14
C GLU A 145 2.48 -18.73 -3.70
N LEU A 146 2.16 -17.82 -2.76
CA LEU A 146 2.44 -18.00 -1.34
C LEU A 146 1.73 -19.24 -0.80
N TYR A 147 0.45 -19.42 -1.11
CA TYR A 147 -0.29 -20.63 -0.76
C TYR A 147 0.41 -21.91 -1.24
N LYS A 148 0.88 -21.92 -2.49
CA LYS A 148 1.54 -23.10 -3.07
C LYS A 148 2.89 -23.42 -2.43
N THR A 149 3.52 -22.46 -1.77
CA THR A 149 4.91 -22.54 -1.29
C THR A 149 5.00 -22.63 0.23
N LEU A 150 4.10 -21.93 0.95
CA LEU A 150 4.00 -21.89 2.41
C LEU A 150 3.00 -22.94 2.96
N CYS A 151 2.60 -23.91 2.14
CA CYS A 151 1.78 -25.05 2.55
C CYS A 151 2.49 -26.36 2.19
N ILE A 152 2.53 -27.31 3.13
CA ILE A 152 3.03 -28.65 2.89
C ILE A 152 2.04 -29.38 1.98
N LYS A 153 2.55 -29.93 0.87
CA LYS A 153 1.76 -30.80 -0.02
C LYS A 153 2.04 -32.25 0.35
N SER A 154 1.04 -32.92 0.91
CA SER A 154 1.07 -34.37 1.11
C SER A 154 -0.12 -34.98 0.39
N ARG A 155 0.15 -35.80 -0.64
CA ARG A 155 -0.89 -36.35 -1.54
C ARG A 155 -1.67 -35.22 -2.22
N ASN A 156 -2.99 -35.34 -2.32
CA ASN A 156 -3.90 -34.34 -2.88
C ASN A 156 -4.41 -33.33 -1.82
N VAL A 157 -3.70 -33.22 -0.68
CA VAL A 157 -4.06 -32.35 0.44
C VAL A 157 -2.93 -31.37 0.69
N SER A 158 -3.29 -30.09 0.79
CA SER A 158 -2.41 -29.01 1.22
C SER A 158 -2.66 -28.75 2.70
N GLY A 159 -1.61 -28.89 3.49
CA GLY A 159 -1.60 -28.61 4.91
C GLY A 159 -0.72 -27.39 5.24
N PRO A 160 -0.86 -26.87 6.46
CA PRO A 160 -0.04 -25.78 6.98
C PRO A 160 1.45 -26.16 7.10
N LEU A 161 2.31 -25.17 7.33
CA LEU A 161 3.68 -25.42 7.78
C LEU A 161 3.68 -26.11 9.16
N PRO A 162 4.69 -26.95 9.45
CA PRO A 162 4.75 -27.68 10.71
C PRO A 162 5.14 -26.72 11.84
N LEU A 163 4.69 -26.99 13.07
CA LEU A 163 4.86 -26.05 14.19
C LEU A 163 6.32 -25.67 14.47
N GLN A 164 7.24 -26.60 14.24
CA GLN A 164 8.69 -26.43 14.36
C GLN A 164 9.19 -25.26 13.51
N PHE A 165 8.57 -25.01 12.35
CA PHE A 165 8.90 -23.88 11.50
C PHE A 165 8.74 -22.57 12.27
N PHE A 166 7.67 -22.37 13.05
CA PHE A 166 7.47 -21.07 13.71
C PHE A 166 8.45 -20.76 14.85
N TYR A 167 9.33 -21.70 15.21
CA TYR A 167 10.40 -21.52 16.19
C TYR A 167 11.71 -20.95 15.61
N GLY A 168 11.76 -20.58 14.32
CA GLY A 168 12.95 -19.94 13.74
C GLY A 168 14.14 -20.88 13.51
N VAL A 169 13.93 -22.20 13.54
CA VAL A 169 14.97 -23.21 13.36
C VAL A 169 15.14 -23.56 11.88
N THR A 170 16.38 -23.67 11.41
CA THR A 170 16.72 -23.87 9.98
C THR A 170 16.40 -25.27 9.44
N ASP A 171 16.55 -26.30 10.27
CA ASP A 171 16.36 -27.72 9.97
C ASP A 171 15.07 -28.26 10.63
N PHE A 172 14.02 -27.44 10.61
CA PHE A 172 12.72 -27.75 11.19
C PHE A 172 12.08 -29.03 10.61
N GLU A 173 12.45 -29.41 9.38
CA GLU A 173 11.94 -30.63 8.71
C GLU A 173 12.41 -31.92 9.39
N THR A 174 13.57 -31.89 10.04
CA THR A 174 14.20 -33.07 10.67
C THR A 174 14.08 -33.08 12.19
N LYS A 175 13.61 -31.98 12.80
CA LYS A 175 13.56 -31.81 14.25
C LYS A 175 12.17 -32.09 14.83
N SER A 176 12.16 -32.65 16.04
CA SER A 176 10.93 -32.76 16.83
C SER A 176 10.50 -31.37 17.36
N LEU A 177 9.24 -31.26 17.80
CA LEU A 177 8.75 -30.01 18.39
C LEU A 177 9.52 -29.61 19.66
N ASP A 178 9.86 -30.58 20.50
CA ASP A 178 10.56 -30.31 21.76
C ASP A 178 12.01 -29.91 21.51
N ASP A 179 12.66 -30.50 20.50
CA ASP A 179 14.02 -30.11 20.09
C ASP A 179 14.05 -28.69 19.53
N ALA A 180 13.08 -28.33 18.67
CA ALA A 180 12.96 -26.99 18.12
C ALA A 180 12.72 -25.94 19.22
N LYS A 181 11.87 -26.26 20.21
CA LYS A 181 11.65 -25.43 21.40
C LYS A 181 12.94 -25.25 22.21
N ALA A 182 13.64 -26.35 22.50
CA ALA A 182 14.85 -26.32 23.30
C ALA A 182 15.96 -25.51 22.63
N GLU A 183 16.10 -25.62 21.32
CA GLU A 183 17.08 -24.86 20.55
C GLU A 183 16.75 -23.37 20.45
N ALA A 184 15.48 -23.02 20.25
CA ALA A 184 15.03 -21.64 20.27
C ALA A 184 15.30 -20.98 21.64
N ILE A 185 15.17 -21.73 22.74
CA ILE A 185 15.52 -21.26 24.09
C ILE A 185 17.04 -21.13 24.25
N ARG A 186 17.82 -22.15 23.86
CA ARG A 186 19.30 -22.12 23.97
C ARG A 186 19.92 -20.96 23.20
N SER A 187 19.39 -20.70 22.01
CA SER A 187 19.91 -19.65 21.13
C SER A 187 19.56 -18.22 21.62
N GLN A 188 18.57 -18.07 22.49
CA GLN A 188 18.32 -16.81 23.23
C GLN A 188 19.32 -16.59 24.37
N SER A 189 19.91 -17.66 24.91
CA SER A 189 20.78 -17.63 26.09
C SER A 189 22.28 -17.55 25.77
N ILE A 190 22.67 -17.15 24.55
CA ILE A 190 24.08 -17.04 24.18
C ILE A 190 24.73 -15.91 24.98
N VAL A 191 25.66 -16.27 25.87
CA VAL A 191 26.53 -15.35 26.58
C VAL A 191 27.69 -14.98 25.64
N TYR A 192 27.76 -13.73 25.24
CA TYR A 192 28.83 -13.20 24.39
C TYR A 192 30.12 -13.01 25.21
N GLY A 193 31.27 -13.39 24.65
CA GLY A 193 32.58 -13.08 25.23
C GLY A 193 32.85 -11.58 25.21
N SER A 194 33.79 -11.11 26.03
CA SER A 194 34.11 -9.67 26.22
C SER A 194 34.50 -8.89 24.96
N GLU A 195 34.79 -9.58 23.85
CA GLU A 195 35.16 -8.99 22.56
C GLU A 195 34.03 -9.01 21.52
N GLN A 196 32.86 -9.59 21.85
CA GLN A 196 31.75 -9.75 20.92
C GLN A 196 30.64 -8.74 21.22
N VAL A 197 30.23 -8.00 20.19
CA VAL A 197 29.03 -7.15 20.26
C VAL A 197 27.82 -8.06 20.30
N ALA A 198 27.09 -8.06 21.42
CA ALA A 198 25.84 -8.79 21.53
C ALA A 198 24.85 -8.26 20.45
N PRO A 199 24.32 -9.12 19.56
CA PRO A 199 23.19 -8.74 18.73
C PRO A 199 22.04 -8.32 19.66
N PRO A 200 21.20 -7.36 19.23
CA PRO A 200 20.07 -6.94 20.03
C PRO A 200 19.24 -8.16 20.40
N TYR A 201 18.97 -8.32 21.71
CA TYR A 201 18.12 -9.38 22.24
C TYR A 201 16.91 -9.61 21.33
N GLY A 202 16.71 -10.84 20.90
CA GLY A 202 15.65 -11.17 19.95
C GLY A 202 15.06 -12.54 20.22
N THR A 203 13.74 -12.61 20.28
CA THR A 203 13.00 -13.85 20.17
C THR A 203 13.29 -14.46 18.80
N ILE A 204 13.58 -15.76 18.76
CA ILE A 204 13.83 -16.49 17.50
C ILE A 204 12.52 -16.97 16.86
N ARG A 205 11.49 -17.16 17.70
CA ARG A 205 10.11 -17.45 17.31
C ARG A 205 9.57 -16.35 16.38
N LEU A 206 8.92 -16.72 15.28
CA LEU A 206 8.30 -15.77 14.35
C LEU A 206 7.27 -14.88 15.08
N GLU A 207 7.07 -13.62 14.69
CA GLU A 207 6.11 -12.78 15.41
C GLU A 207 4.67 -13.15 15.04
N GLU A 208 3.79 -13.32 16.04
CA GLU A 208 2.36 -13.67 15.85
C GLU A 208 1.64 -12.74 14.86
N ARG A 209 1.89 -11.42 14.95
CA ARG A 209 1.34 -10.44 14.00
C ARG A 209 1.79 -10.69 12.57
N SER A 210 3.09 -10.93 12.38
CA SER A 210 3.64 -11.18 11.04
C SER A 210 3.05 -12.43 10.39
N VAL A 211 2.89 -13.48 11.20
CA VAL A 211 2.28 -14.75 10.79
C VAL A 211 0.81 -14.55 10.43
N TYR A 212 0.07 -13.81 11.26
CA TYR A 212 -1.33 -13.47 11.03
C TYR A 212 -1.54 -12.69 9.73
N VAL A 213 -0.75 -11.64 9.48
CA VAL A 213 -0.86 -10.83 8.25
C VAL A 213 -0.61 -11.66 6.99
N VAL A 214 0.42 -12.51 7.00
CA VAL A 214 0.73 -13.39 5.86
C VAL A 214 -0.40 -14.39 5.64
N ALA A 215 -0.92 -15.00 6.71
CA ALA A 215 -2.02 -15.96 6.62
C ALA A 215 -3.32 -15.31 6.10
N SER A 216 -3.70 -14.13 6.60
CA SER A 216 -4.85 -13.38 6.08
C SER A 216 -4.67 -13.02 4.60
N PHE A 217 -3.48 -12.62 4.18
CA PHE A 217 -3.21 -12.33 2.77
C PHE A 217 -3.34 -13.57 1.87
N ILE A 218 -2.89 -14.74 2.33
CA ILE A 218 -3.09 -16.03 1.65
C ILE A 218 -4.58 -16.36 1.54
N ASN A 219 -5.37 -16.04 2.57
CA ASN A 219 -6.83 -16.20 2.57
C ASN A 219 -7.58 -15.14 1.76
N GLN A 220 -6.86 -14.24 1.07
CA GLN A 220 -7.44 -13.12 0.33
C GLN A 220 -8.22 -12.15 1.24
N GLU A 221 -7.93 -12.14 2.53
CA GLU A 221 -8.43 -11.15 3.47
C GLU A 221 -7.57 -9.88 3.38
N ARG A 222 -8.20 -8.77 2.99
CA ARG A 222 -7.53 -7.48 2.85
C ARG A 222 -7.50 -6.76 4.21
N LEU A 223 -6.35 -6.81 4.87
CA LEU A 223 -6.09 -6.05 6.09
C LEU A 223 -5.53 -4.67 5.73
N VAL A 224 -6.24 -3.61 6.11
CA VAL A 224 -5.78 -2.21 6.00
C VAL A 224 -5.64 -1.65 7.40
N SER A 225 -4.42 -1.65 7.92
CA SER A 225 -4.06 -1.07 9.21
C SER A 225 -2.55 -0.85 9.27
N SER A 226 -2.08 -0.09 10.25
CA SER A 226 -0.67 -0.09 10.61
C SER A 226 -0.30 -1.40 11.31
N TYR A 227 0.96 -1.82 11.17
CA TYR A 227 1.44 -3.08 11.76
C TYR A 227 1.35 -3.09 13.30
N ASP A 228 1.60 -1.95 13.92
CA ASP A 228 1.67 -1.81 15.38
C ASP A 228 0.28 -1.68 16.02
N GLU A 229 -0.74 -1.28 15.25
CA GLU A 229 -2.14 -1.14 15.70
C GLU A 229 -3.00 -2.36 15.34
N LEU A 230 -2.42 -3.38 14.70
CA LEU A 230 -3.15 -4.56 14.24
C LEU A 230 -3.57 -5.43 15.43
N ASP A 231 -4.88 -5.54 15.63
CA ASP A 231 -5.45 -6.48 16.61
C ASP A 231 -5.44 -7.90 16.03
N ILE A 232 -4.77 -8.83 16.71
CA ILE A 232 -4.67 -10.22 16.27
C ILE A 232 -6.01 -10.90 16.58
N LYS A 233 -6.80 -11.13 15.54
CA LYS A 233 -8.00 -11.96 15.66
C LYS A 233 -7.63 -13.42 15.42
N ARG A 234 -8.38 -14.32 16.04
CA ARG A 234 -8.39 -15.72 15.63
C ARG A 234 -8.74 -15.77 14.14
N LEU A 235 -7.84 -16.30 13.33
CA LEU A 235 -8.17 -16.64 11.95
C LEU A 235 -9.38 -17.56 11.98
N PRO A 236 -10.42 -17.34 11.16
CA PRO A 236 -11.54 -18.27 11.12
C PRO A 236 -11.00 -19.66 10.80
N ASN A 237 -11.57 -20.70 11.42
CA ASN A 237 -11.23 -22.10 11.16
C ASN A 237 -11.58 -22.46 9.71
N PHE A 238 -10.74 -22.05 8.78
CA PHE A 238 -10.72 -22.55 7.43
C PHE A 238 -9.79 -23.75 7.45
N GLY A 239 -10.33 -24.94 7.16
CA GLY A 239 -9.67 -26.26 7.30
C GLY A 239 -8.42 -26.47 6.43
N VAL A 240 -7.76 -25.41 5.99
CA VAL A 240 -6.56 -25.38 5.16
C VAL A 240 -5.35 -24.80 5.93
N LEU A 241 -5.57 -24.13 7.08
CA LEU A 241 -4.52 -23.44 7.85
C LEU A 241 -4.38 -23.91 9.32
N GLU A 242 -4.77 -25.14 9.66
CA GLU A 242 -4.73 -25.70 11.04
C GLU A 242 -3.37 -25.60 11.78
N GLY A 243 -2.27 -25.26 11.09
CA GLY A 243 -0.94 -25.14 11.69
C GLY A 243 -0.53 -23.70 11.96
N PHE A 244 -1.22 -22.71 11.38
CA PHE A 244 -1.13 -21.32 11.81
C PHE A 244 -2.02 -21.05 13.04
N SER A 245 -3.14 -21.78 13.18
CA SER A 245 -4.09 -21.59 14.29
C SER A 245 -3.50 -21.96 15.66
N LYS A 246 -2.73 -23.05 15.75
CA LYS A 246 -2.13 -23.48 17.03
C LYS A 246 -1.11 -22.48 17.59
N TYR A 247 -0.52 -21.63 16.75
CA TYR A 247 0.34 -20.54 17.20
C TYR A 247 -0.44 -19.38 17.84
N GLN A 248 -1.72 -19.20 17.48
CA GLN A 248 -2.63 -18.19 18.03
C GLN A 248 -3.43 -18.70 19.25
N ASP A 249 -3.63 -20.01 19.37
CA ASP A 249 -4.35 -20.58 20.51
C ASP A 249 -3.47 -20.77 21.76
N GLU A 250 -2.14 -20.74 21.62
CA GLU A 250 -1.19 -20.79 22.74
C GLU A 250 -0.92 -19.40 23.36
N SER A 251 -1.57 -18.32 22.89
CA SER A 251 -1.38 -16.93 23.36
C SER A 251 -2.53 -16.39 24.24
N ILE A 252 -3.29 -17.26 24.91
CA ILE A 252 -4.32 -16.88 25.92
C ILE A 252 -3.86 -17.32 27.31
#